data_AF-A0A821GG24-F1
#
_entry.id   AF-A0A821GG24-F1
#
_cell.length_a   1.000
_cell.length_b   1.000
_cell.length_c   1.000
_cell.angle_alpha   90.00
_cell.angle_beta   90.00
_cell.angle_gamma   90.00
#
_symmetry.space_group_name_H-M   'P 1'
#
loop_
_entity.id
_entity.type
_entity.pdbx_description
1 polymer ?
#
loop_
_entity_poly.entity_id
_entity_poly.type
_entity_poly.pdbx_seq_one_letter_code
_entity_poly.pdbx_strand_id
1 'polypeptide(L)'
;METVCESTLIKSVIKNISELCEWTQSTIQDYFKFCVWEKQVLPKMDITEGSVELKGTAADVEKCKTYFHELNSNLLNQARKIASAQGVVWSYLHPETNQWIQYPIELNVEIEDAYKKRLP
;
A
#
# COMPACT_ATOMS: atom_id res chain seq x y z
N MET A 1 -9.33 -41.52 17.88
CA MET A 1 -8.16 -40.67 18.19
C MET A 1 -7.89 -39.83 16.96
N GLU A 2 -8.52 -38.66 16.86
CA GLU A 2 -8.22 -37.73 15.78
C GLU A 2 -7.16 -36.76 16.29
N THR A 3 -6.05 -36.72 15.55
CA THR A 3 -4.90 -35.85 15.76
C THR A 3 -5.34 -34.40 15.82
N VAL A 4 -5.27 -33.82 17.01
CA VAL A 4 -5.24 -32.38 17.22
C VAL A 4 -4.01 -31.88 16.49
N CYS A 5 -4.21 -31.30 15.31
CA CYS A 5 -3.16 -30.59 14.60
C CYS A 5 -2.87 -29.34 15.45
N GLU A 6 -1.89 -29.43 16.35
CA GLU A 6 -1.43 -28.29 17.14
C GLU A 6 -1.04 -27.18 16.16
N SER A 7 -1.87 -26.15 16.09
CA SER A 7 -1.57 -24.95 15.32
C SER A 7 -0.35 -24.30 15.95
N THR A 8 0.83 -24.66 15.45
CA THR A 8 2.08 -24.15 15.98
C THR A 8 2.12 -22.65 15.68
N LEU A 9 2.13 -21.85 16.73
CA LEU A 9 2.31 -20.41 16.61
C LEU A 9 3.75 -20.14 16.18
N ILE A 10 3.90 -19.49 15.03
CA ILE A 10 5.19 -19.04 14.52
C ILE A 10 5.37 -17.55 14.78
N LYS A 11 6.63 -17.13 14.83
CA LYS A 11 7.04 -15.73 14.81
C LYS A 11 7.80 -15.50 13.51
N SER A 12 7.38 -14.50 12.74
CA SER A 12 8.04 -14.06 11.52
C SER A 12 8.33 -12.57 11.60
N VAL A 13 9.45 -12.13 11.02
CA VAL A 13 9.82 -10.72 10.98
C VAL A 13 10.10 -10.31 9.54
N ILE A 14 9.45 -9.25 9.08
CA ILE A 14 9.74 -8.53 7.84
C ILE A 14 10.66 -7.36 8.22
N LYS A 15 11.79 -7.17 7.53
CA LYS A 15 12.82 -6.17 7.88
C LYS A 15 13.18 -5.30 6.68
N ASN A 16 13.88 -4.19 6.95
CA ASN A 16 14.40 -3.25 5.95
C ASN A 16 13.31 -2.70 5.03
N ILE A 17 12.16 -2.37 5.60
CA ILE A 17 11.02 -1.83 4.86
C ILE A 17 11.16 -0.30 4.88
N SER A 18 11.72 0.27 3.82
CA SER A 18 11.83 1.72 3.65
C SER A 18 10.45 2.39 3.59
N GLU A 19 9.44 1.68 3.10
CA GLU A 19 8.12 2.22 2.80
C GLU A 19 7.24 2.37 4.05
N LEU A 20 7.61 1.75 5.17
CA LEU A 20 6.85 1.85 6.42
C LEU A 20 6.74 3.29 6.93
N CYS A 21 7.74 4.14 6.65
CA CYS A 21 7.70 5.56 7.02
C CYS A 21 6.72 6.38 6.15
N GLU A 22 6.30 5.84 5.01
CA GLU A 22 5.33 6.45 4.10
C GLU A 22 3.89 6.02 4.42
N TRP A 23 3.70 5.05 5.33
CA TRP A 23 2.38 4.59 5.71
C TRP A 23 1.62 5.66 6.48
N THR A 24 0.40 5.94 6.02
CA THR A 24 -0.52 6.81 6.76
C THR A 24 -1.08 6.07 7.98
N GLN A 25 -1.63 6.82 8.93
CA GLN A 25 -2.35 6.24 10.06
C GLN A 25 -3.49 5.31 9.61
N SER A 26 -4.19 5.65 8.51
CA SER A 26 -5.24 4.80 7.93
C SER A 26 -4.67 3.47 7.44
N THR A 27 -3.55 3.50 6.70
CA THR A 27 -2.90 2.28 6.17
C THR A 27 -2.45 1.35 7.29
N ILE A 28 -1.88 1.91 8.36
CA ILE A 28 -1.50 1.16 9.56
C ILE A 28 -2.75 0.51 10.18
N GLN A 29 -3.82 1.27 10.36
CA GLN A 29 -5.06 0.76 10.94
C GLN A 29 -5.68 -0.37 10.11
N ASP A 30 -5.74 -0.22 8.80
CA ASP A 30 -6.27 -1.24 7.88
C ASP A 30 -5.45 -2.53 7.95
N TYR A 31 -4.13 -2.42 7.98
CA TYR A 31 -3.26 -3.58 8.15
C TYR A 31 -3.44 -4.27 9.51
N PHE A 32 -3.51 -3.50 10.61
CA PHE A 32 -3.75 -4.04 11.95
C PHE A 32 -5.11 -4.75 12.03
N LYS A 33 -6.15 -4.14 11.46
CA LYS A 33 -7.50 -4.72 11.37
C LYS A 33 -7.48 -6.06 10.64
N PHE A 34 -6.82 -6.13 9.49
CA PHE A 34 -6.68 -7.38 8.75
C PHE A 34 -5.96 -8.45 9.58
N CYS A 35 -4.81 -8.10 10.17
CA CYS A 35 -4.01 -9.06 10.94
C CYS A 35 -4.76 -9.58 12.17
N VAL A 36 -5.30 -8.68 13.00
CA VAL A 36 -5.87 -9.04 14.30
C VAL A 36 -7.28 -9.59 14.15
N TRP A 37 -8.16 -8.92 13.41
CA TRP A 37 -9.58 -9.29 13.36
C TRP A 37 -9.88 -10.38 12.33
N GLU A 38 -9.18 -10.40 11.19
CA GLU A 38 -9.47 -11.39 10.16
C GLU A 38 -8.56 -12.63 10.19
N LYS A 39 -7.35 -12.50 10.75
CA LYS A 39 -6.31 -13.53 10.67
C LYS A 39 -5.79 -13.99 12.02
N GLN A 40 -6.24 -13.38 13.13
CA GLN A 40 -5.78 -13.70 14.49
C GLN A 40 -4.24 -13.68 14.63
N VAL A 41 -3.57 -12.87 13.81
CA VAL A 41 -2.13 -12.60 13.88
C VAL A 41 -1.93 -11.34 14.70
N LEU A 42 -0.96 -11.35 15.60
CA LEU A 42 -0.54 -10.18 16.36
C LEU A 42 0.62 -9.49 15.64
N PRO A 43 0.40 -8.35 14.97
CA PRO A 43 1.46 -7.56 14.38
C PRO A 43 2.10 -6.63 15.42
N LYS A 44 3.41 -6.45 15.31
CA LYS A 44 4.16 -5.40 16.01
C LYS A 44 5.02 -4.69 14.97
N MET A 45 4.70 -3.43 14.71
CA MET A 45 5.49 -2.58 13.81
C MET A 45 6.52 -1.80 14.59
N ASP A 46 7.73 -1.72 14.06
CA ASP A 46 8.75 -0.76 14.43
C ASP A 46 9.05 0.11 13.21
N ILE A 47 8.49 1.32 13.21
CA ILE A 47 8.65 2.28 12.11
C ILE A 47 10.09 2.82 12.07
N THR A 48 10.77 2.88 13.22
CA THR A 48 12.14 3.41 13.32
C THR A 48 13.14 2.44 12.71
N GLU A 49 12.99 1.15 13.02
CA GLU A 49 13.82 0.08 12.45
C GLU A 49 13.33 -0.42 11.09
N GLY A 50 12.17 0.05 10.61
CA GLY A 50 11.55 -0.40 9.38
C GLY A 50 11.24 -1.90 9.40
N SER A 51 10.61 -2.39 10.46
CA SER A 51 10.31 -3.81 10.64
C SER A 51 8.87 -4.08 11.09
N VAL A 52 8.34 -5.25 10.70
CA VAL A 52 7.06 -5.78 11.20
C VAL A 52 7.28 -7.20 11.68
N GLU A 53 7.01 -7.44 12.96
CA GLU A 53 6.92 -8.76 13.54
C GLU A 53 5.47 -9.26 13.50
N LEU A 54 5.27 -10.50 13.09
CA LEU A 54 3.98 -11.18 13.01
C LEU A 54 4.04 -12.46 13.85
N LYS A 55 3.07 -12.63 14.75
CA LYS A 55 2.93 -13.85 15.56
C LYS A 55 1.55 -14.45 15.38
N GLY A 56 1.48 -15.70 14.91
CA GLY A 56 0.22 -16.39 14.60
C GLY A 56 0.48 -17.77 14.01
N THR A 57 -0.55 -18.41 13.44
CA THR A 57 -0.35 -19.68 12.72
C THR A 57 0.48 -19.45 11.45
N ALA A 58 1.21 -20.47 10.99
CA ALA A 58 2.04 -20.33 9.79
C ALA A 58 1.24 -19.88 8.55
N ALA A 59 0.04 -20.43 8.37
CA ALA A 59 -0.83 -20.11 7.24
C ALA A 59 -1.34 -18.66 7.29
N ASP A 60 -1.71 -18.17 8.46
CA ASP A 60 -2.27 -16.81 8.59
C ASP A 60 -1.18 -15.74 8.59
N VAL A 61 -0.02 -16.04 9.19
CA VAL A 61 1.17 -15.18 9.09
C VAL A 61 1.56 -14.97 7.63
N GLU A 62 1.52 -16.01 6.80
CA GLU A 62 1.86 -15.88 5.38
C GLU A 62 0.86 -14.99 4.63
N LYS A 63 -0.46 -15.12 4.90
CA LYS A 63 -1.47 -14.22 4.34
C LYS A 63 -1.24 -12.76 4.76
N CYS A 64 -0.86 -12.52 6.02
CA CYS A 64 -0.53 -11.18 6.51
C CYS A 64 0.71 -10.60 5.84
N LYS A 65 1.70 -11.42 5.45
CA LYS A 65 2.83 -10.96 4.63
C LYS A 65 2.40 -10.62 3.22
N THR A 66 1.58 -11.45 2.58
CA THR A 66 1.08 -11.16 1.23
C THR A 66 0.33 -9.83 1.21
N TYR A 67 -0.60 -9.63 2.14
CA TYR A 67 -1.35 -8.38 2.25
C TYR A 67 -0.45 -7.17 2.55
N PHE A 68 0.59 -7.36 3.36
CA PHE A 68 1.61 -6.33 3.62
C PHE A 68 2.32 -5.90 2.33
N HIS A 69 2.74 -6.86 1.50
CA HIS A 69 3.41 -6.58 0.23
C HIS A 69 2.48 -5.91 -0.78
N GLU A 70 1.20 -6.27 -0.80
CA GLU A 70 0.18 -5.62 -1.62
C GLU A 70 0.01 -4.14 -1.24
N LEU A 71 -0.10 -3.82 0.06
CA LEU A 71 -0.21 -2.45 0.55
C LEU A 71 1.02 -1.60 0.16
N ASN A 72 2.23 -2.14 0.35
CA ASN A 72 3.45 -1.44 -0.04
C ASN A 72 3.56 -1.22 -1.55
N SER A 73 3.18 -2.22 -2.35
CA SER A 73 3.18 -2.09 -3.81
C SER A 73 2.20 -1.01 -4.26
N ASN A 74 1.03 -0.91 -3.63
CA ASN A 74 0.06 0.13 -3.92
C ASN A 74 0.56 1.53 -3.53
N LEU A 75 1.19 1.68 -2.36
CA LEU A 75 1.79 2.93 -1.92
C LEU A 75 2.91 3.38 -2.87
N LEU A 76 3.84 2.49 -3.23
CA LEU A 76 4.89 2.79 -4.19
C LEU A 76 4.31 3.18 -5.56
N ASN A 77 3.26 2.49 -6.02
CA ASN A 77 2.59 2.85 -7.26
C ASN A 77 1.91 4.22 -7.17
N GLN A 78 1.30 4.57 -6.04
CA GLN A 78 0.74 5.89 -5.81
C GLN A 78 1.82 6.97 -5.73
N ALA A 79 2.90 6.74 -4.99
CA ALA A 79 4.03 7.67 -4.90
C ALA A 79 4.68 7.91 -6.28
N ARG A 80 4.88 6.86 -7.09
CA ARG A 80 5.38 6.97 -8.47
C ARG A 80 4.41 7.73 -9.38
N LYS A 81 3.11 7.49 -9.24
CA LYS A 81 2.06 8.22 -9.95
C LYS A 81 2.05 9.69 -9.58
N ILE A 82 2.09 10.00 -8.29
CA ILE A 82 2.17 11.37 -7.76
C ILE A 82 3.45 12.06 -8.25
N ALA A 83 4.62 11.41 -8.14
CA ALA A 83 5.88 11.97 -8.64
C ALA A 83 5.85 12.21 -10.16
N SER A 84 5.16 11.35 -10.91
CA SER A 84 4.96 11.53 -12.35
C SER A 84 4.03 12.72 -12.68
N ALA A 85 3.01 12.97 -11.84
CA ALA A 85 2.12 14.12 -11.98
C ALA A 85 2.71 15.42 -11.41
N GLN A 86 3.60 15.36 -10.42
CA GLN A 86 4.19 16.55 -9.79
C GLN A 86 5.07 17.38 -10.76
N GLY A 87 5.51 16.80 -11.88
CA GLY A 87 6.21 17.53 -12.94
C GLY A 87 5.31 18.02 -14.08
N VAL A 88 4.08 17.53 -14.21
CA VAL A 88 3.20 17.79 -15.36
C VAL A 88 1.76 17.95 -14.90
N VAL A 89 1.19 19.13 -15.13
CA VAL A 89 -0.21 19.43 -14.83
C VAL A 89 -1.01 19.59 -16.12
N TRP A 90 -1.83 18.61 -16.41
CA TRP A 90 -2.85 18.63 -17.44
C TRP A 90 -4.03 19.49 -17.01
N SER A 91 -4.47 20.33 -17.95
CA SER A 91 -5.60 21.25 -17.79
C SER A 91 -6.47 21.23 -19.04
N TYR A 92 -7.73 21.62 -18.91
CA TYR A 92 -8.65 21.80 -20.03
C TYR A 92 -9.19 23.24 -20.07
N LEU A 93 -9.56 23.68 -21.26
CA LEU A 93 -10.20 24.98 -21.47
C LEU A 93 -11.69 24.85 -21.18
N HIS A 94 -12.18 25.54 -20.15
CA HIS A 94 -13.58 25.52 -19.79
C HIS A 94 -14.40 26.32 -20.83
N PRO A 95 -15.42 25.73 -21.47
CA PRO A 95 -16.07 26.30 -22.64
C PRO A 95 -16.86 27.59 -22.34
N GLU A 96 -17.38 27.75 -21.13
CA GLU A 96 -18.24 28.88 -20.77
C GLU A 96 -17.46 30.06 -20.18
N THR A 97 -16.36 29.79 -19.50
CA THR A 97 -15.58 30.80 -18.76
C THR A 97 -14.28 31.13 -19.47
N ASN A 98 -13.90 30.34 -20.48
CA ASN A 98 -12.65 30.45 -21.22
C ASN A 98 -11.40 30.43 -20.31
N GLN A 99 -11.51 29.75 -19.16
CA GLN A 99 -10.44 29.59 -18.18
C GLN A 99 -9.83 28.19 -18.28
N TRP A 100 -8.52 28.11 -18.03
CA TRP A 100 -7.84 26.83 -17.86
C TRP A 100 -8.15 26.25 -16.48
N ILE A 101 -8.76 25.07 -16.45
CA ILE A 101 -9.08 24.35 -15.22
C ILE A 101 -8.21 23.10 -15.15
N GLN A 102 -7.55 22.92 -14.02
CA GLN A 102 -6.72 21.75 -13.76
C GLN A 102 -7.58 20.53 -13.48
N TYR A 103 -7.16 19.37 -13.98
CA TYR A 103 -7.80 18.11 -13.61
C TYR A 103 -7.47 17.71 -12.16
N PRO A 104 -8.32 16.91 -11.49
CA PRO A 104 -7.96 16.28 -10.22
C PRO A 104 -6.66 15.47 -10.34
N ILE A 105 -5.93 15.31 -9.24
CA ILE A 105 -4.60 14.67 -9.22
C ILE A 105 -4.68 13.26 -9.82
N GLU A 106 -5.71 12.48 -9.48
CA GLU A 106 -5.92 11.11 -9.95
C GLU A 106 -6.05 11.07 -11.48
N LEU A 107 -6.80 12.02 -12.04
CA LEU A 107 -7.03 12.09 -13.48
C LEU A 107 -5.79 12.63 -14.22
N ASN A 108 -5.07 13.57 -13.60
CA ASN A 108 -3.80 14.09 -14.09
C ASN A 108 -2.77 12.97 -14.30
N VAL A 109 -2.69 12.04 -13.35
CA VAL A 109 -1.87 10.84 -13.44
C VAL A 109 -2.29 9.97 -14.61
N GLU A 110 -3.58 9.68 -14.76
CA GLU A 110 -4.09 8.80 -15.83
C GLU A 110 -3.81 9.37 -17.22
N ILE A 111 -3.98 10.68 -17.38
CA ILE A 111 -3.71 11.39 -18.63
C ILE A 111 -2.21 11.32 -18.95
N GLU A 112 -1.35 11.61 -17.97
CA GLU A 112 0.11 11.57 -18.14
C GLU A 112 0.61 10.15 -18.47
N ASP A 113 0.10 9.13 -17.79
CA ASP A 113 0.42 7.74 -18.06
C ASP A 113 -0.01 7.31 -19.47
N ALA A 114 -1.20 7.72 -19.90
CA ALA A 114 -1.71 7.44 -21.24
C ALA A 114 -0.92 8.16 -22.33
N TYR A 115 -0.54 9.41 -22.08
CA TYR A 115 0.29 10.22 -22.98
C TYR A 115 1.67 9.59 -23.17
N LYS A 116 2.38 9.25 -22.08
CA LYS A 116 3.69 8.60 -22.12
C LYS A 116 3.70 7.27 -22.87
N LYS A 117 2.64 6.46 -22.75
CA LYS A 117 2.49 5.18 -23.47
C LYS A 117 2.31 5.33 -24.99
N ARG A 118 1.93 6.52 -25.48
CA ARG A 118 1.77 6.83 -26.90
C ARG A 118 2.98 7.51 -27.53
N LEU A 119 3.97 7.91 -26.73
CA LEU A 119 5.22 8.44 -27.26
C LEU A 119 6.04 7.29 -27.89
N PRO A 120 6.61 7.50 -29.08
CA PRO A 120 7.44 6.50 -29.77
C PRO A 120 8.76 6.21 -29.04
#